data_AF-A0A942NHN9-F1
#
_entry.id   AF-A0A942NHN9-F1
#
_cell.length_a   1.000
_cell.length_b   1.000
_cell.length_c   1.000
_cell.angle_alpha   90.00
_cell.angle_beta   90.00
_cell.angle_gamma   90.00
#
_symmetry.space_group_name_H-M   'P 1'
#
loop_
_entity.id
_entity.type
_entity.pdbx_description
1 polymer ?
#
loop_
_entity_poly.entity_id
_entity_poly.type
_entity_poly.pdbx_seq_one_letter_code
_entity_poly.pdbx_strand_id
1 'polypeptide(L)' 'MENKTFNILRKCLFCGCELKGAPQKQYASGDMIKCKQCEEMNDYNSLQEVALEKGKGEVLQYAKVEISKMLKKAFK' A
#
# COMPACT_ATOMS: atom_id res chain seq x y z
N MET A 1 12.94 -16.39 -8.76
CA MET A 1 11.85 -15.47 -8.33
C MET A 1 11.26 -14.86 -9.58
N GLU A 2 9.95 -14.89 -9.72
CA GLU A 2 9.26 -14.21 -10.82
C GLU A 2 9.17 -12.70 -10.53
N ASN A 3 9.21 -11.89 -11.60
CA ASN A 3 8.95 -10.46 -11.49
C ASN A 3 7.50 -10.22 -11.07
N LYS A 4 7.32 -9.63 -9.88
CA LYS A 4 6.01 -9.33 -9.32
C LYS A 4 5.87 -7.83 -9.07
N THR A 5 4.80 -7.24 -9.61
CA THR A 5 4.41 -5.85 -9.35
C THR A 5 3.46 -5.79 -8.17
N PHE A 6 3.71 -4.86 -7.25
CA PHE A 6 2.86 -4.59 -6.09
C PHE A 6 2.17 -3.24 -6.29
N ASN A 7 0.84 -3.25 -6.29
CA ASN A 7 0.03 -2.04 -6.40
C ASN A 7 -0.55 -1.72 -5.03
N ILE A 8 -0.13 -0.60 -4.44
CA ILE A 8 -0.58 -0.20 -3.11
C ILE A 8 -1.70 0.82 -3.27
N LEU A 9 -2.90 0.44 -2.85
CA LEU A 9 -4.05 1.32 -2.83
C LEU A 9 -4.00 2.24 -1.61
N ARG A 10 -4.30 3.53 -1.81
CA ARG A 10 -4.47 4.50 -0.72
C ARG A 10 -5.76 4.20 0.01
N LYS A 11 -5.68 3.93 1.31
CA LYS A 11 -6.85 3.66 2.17
C LYS A 11 -7.03 4.79 3.17
N CYS A 12 -8.28 5.13 3.48
CA CYS A 12 -8.61 6.08 4.52
C CYS A 12 -8.03 5.62 5.86
N LEU A 13 -7.35 6.53 6.56
CA LEU A 13 -6.72 6.27 7.86
C LEU A 13 -7.73 6.01 8.98
N PHE A 14 -8.99 6.44 8.78
CA PHE A 14 -10.04 6.38 9.80
C PHE A 14 -10.97 5.17 9.62
N CYS A 15 -11.48 4.96 8.39
CA CYS A 15 -12.45 3.89 8.12
C CYS A 15 -11.92 2.76 7.23
N GLY A 16 -10.68 2.87 6.73
CA GLY A 16 -10.03 1.83 5.93
C GLY A 16 -10.54 1.65 4.50
N CYS A 17 -11.57 2.40 4.07
CA CYS A 17 -12.07 2.32 2.70
C CYS A 17 -11.02 2.83 1.71
N GLU A 18 -11.07 2.40 0.46
CA GLU A 18 -10.20 2.93 -0.58
C GLU A 18 -10.50 4.41 -0.86
N LEU A 19 -9.46 5.23 -0.89
CA LEU A 19 -9.57 6.64 -1.25
C LEU A 19 -9.50 6.77 -2.78
N LYS A 20 -10.66 6.93 -3.40
CA LYS A 20 -10.75 7.31 -4.81
C LYS A 20 -10.40 8.79 -4.96
N GLY A 21 -9.17 9.07 -5.40
CA GLY A 21 -8.77 10.42 -5.77
C GLY A 21 -9.61 10.97 -6.94
N ALA A 22 -9.68 12.29 -7.07
CA ALA A 22 -10.16 12.88 -8.32
C ALA A 22 -9.21 12.45 -9.46
N PRO A 23 -9.73 11.96 -10.59
CA PRO A 23 -8.88 11.67 -11.75
C PRO A 23 -8.12 12.94 -12.12
N GLN A 24 -6.82 12.81 -12.38
CA GLN A 24 -5.90 13.88 -12.78
C GLN A 24 -5.44 14.86 -11.69
N LYS A 25 -5.92 14.77 -10.45
CA LYS A 25 -5.36 15.57 -9.36
C LYS A 25 -4.04 14.96 -8.88
N GLN A 26 -2.94 15.66 -9.11
CA GLN A 26 -1.68 15.41 -8.41
C GLN A 26 -1.79 15.99 -7.01
N TYR A 27 -1.47 15.18 -6.00
CA TYR A 27 -1.45 15.61 -4.60
C TYR A 27 0.00 15.90 -4.20
N ALA A 28 0.18 16.93 -3.40
CA ALA A 28 1.46 17.37 -2.87
C ALA A 28 1.47 17.33 -1.33
N SER A 29 2.67 17.42 -0.76
CA SER A 29 2.84 17.53 0.68
C SER A 29 2.01 18.69 1.25
N GLY A 30 1.29 18.43 2.34
CA GLY A 30 0.35 19.38 2.94
C GLY A 30 -1.08 19.32 2.39
N ASP A 31 -1.34 18.57 1.31
CA ASP A 31 -2.70 18.35 0.85
C ASP A 31 -3.50 17.43 1.79
N MET A 32 -4.79 17.73 1.89
CA MET A 32 -5.77 16.87 2.57
C MET A 32 -6.72 16.22 1.56
N ILE A 33 -7.03 14.95 1.78
CA ILE A 33 -7.96 14.15 0.96
C ILE A 33 -9.19 13.82 1.80
N LYS A 34 -10.35 14.38 1.43
CA LYS A 34 -11.63 14.03 2.08
C LYS A 34 -12.04 12.61 1.70
N CYS A 35 -12.33 11.80 2.71
CA CYS A 35 -12.90 10.48 2.51
C CYS A 35 -14.39 10.61 2.15
N LYS A 36 -14.82 10.01 1.04
CA LYS A 36 -16.25 10.05 0.63
C LYS A 36 -17.16 9.15 1.47
N GLN A 37 -16.59 8.26 2.28
CA GLN A 37 -17.32 7.28 3.08
C GLN A 37 -17.60 7.80 4.50
N CYS A 38 -16.56 8.21 5.22
CA CYS A 38 -16.66 8.65 6.61
C CYS A 38 -16.45 10.17 6.77
N GLU A 39 -16.29 10.89 5.67
CA GLU A 39 -16.12 12.35 5.62
C GLU A 39 -14.86 12.93 6.29
N GLU A 40 -14.04 12.09 6.91
CA GLU A 40 -12.78 12.51 7.53
C GLU A 40 -11.74 13.00 6.52
N MET A 41 -10.92 13.95 6.96
CA MET A 41 -9.82 14.53 6.18
C MET A 41 -8.54 13.76 6.43
N ASN A 42 -7.95 13.22 5.36
CA ASN A 42 -6.73 12.41 5.43
C ASN A 42 -5.55 13.22 4.93
N ASP A 43 -4.52 13.39 5.77
CA ASP A 43 -3.27 14.01 5.37
C ASP A 43 -2.54 13.16 4.32
N TYR A 44 -2.15 13.79 3.22
CA TYR A 44 -1.55 13.07 2.10
C TYR A 44 -0.17 12.48 2.43
N ASN A 45 0.63 13.14 3.27
CA ASN A 45 1.93 12.61 3.68
C ASN A 45 1.74 11.34 4.52
N SER A 46 0.85 11.38 5.49
CA SER A 46 0.48 10.25 6.34
C SER A 46 -0.05 9.08 5.51
N LEU A 47 -0.86 9.34 4.48
CA LEU A 47 -1.32 8.32 3.55
C LEU A 47 -0.16 7.66 2.79
N GLN A 48 0.82 8.44 2.32
CA GLN A 48 2.00 7.92 1.64
C GLN A 48 2.86 7.07 2.57
N GLU A 49 3.11 7.53 3.79
CA GLU A 49 3.92 6.81 4.79
C GLU A 49 3.30 5.44 5.11
N VAL A 50 2.00 5.41 5.44
CA VAL A 50 1.28 4.17 5.75
C VAL A 50 1.23 3.24 4.53
N ALA A 51 1.03 3.78 3.32
CA ALA A 51 1.06 2.99 2.09
C ALA A 51 2.45 2.35 1.88
N LEU A 52 3.53 3.12 2.04
CA LEU A 52 4.91 2.64 1.90
C LEU A 52 5.24 1.54 2.91
N GLU A 53 4.85 1.72 4.17
CA GLU A 53 5.07 0.71 5.22
C GLU A 53 4.36 -0.61 4.90
N LYS A 54 3.08 -0.54 4.51
CA LYS A 54 2.32 -1.72 4.08
C LYS A 54 2.96 -2.40 2.87
N GLY A 55 3.39 -1.60 1.88
CA GLY A 55 4.10 -2.10 0.70
C GLY A 55 5.38 -2.86 1.04
N LYS A 56 6.22 -2.30 1.92
CA LYS A 56 7.43 -2.98 2.42
C LYS A 56 7.08 -4.31 3.08
N GLY A 57 6.01 -4.34 3.88
CA GLY A 57 5.50 -5.55 4.50
C GLY A 57 5.12 -6.63 3.47
N GLU A 58 4.36 -6.28 2.44
CA GLU A 58 3.96 -7.22 1.39
C GLU A 58 5.14 -7.78 0.59
N VAL A 59 6.10 -6.92 0.24
CA VAL A 59 7.33 -7.33 -0.47
C VAL A 59 8.15 -8.29 0.40
N LEU A 60 8.35 -7.98 1.68
CA LEU A 60 9.09 -8.84 2.62
C LEU A 60 8.41 -10.19 2.79
N GLN A 61 7.08 -10.23 2.91
CA GLN A 61 6.33 -11.49 3.02
C GLN A 61 6.46 -12.33 1.75
N TYR A 62 6.33 -11.71 0.56
CA TYR A 62 6.55 -12.42 -0.70
C TYR A 62 7.96 -13.00 -0.79
N ALA A 63 8.99 -12.22 -0.47
CA ALA A 63 10.38 -12.68 -0.48
C ALA A 63 10.59 -13.89 0.46
N LYS A 64 10.07 -13.82 1.70
CA LYS A 64 10.14 -14.94 2.66
C LYS A 64 9.48 -16.21 2.13
N VAL A 65 8.31 -16.08 1.50
CA VAL A 65 7.58 -17.21 0.91
C VAL A 65 8.37 -17.83 -0.24
N GLU A 66 8.92 -17.02 -1.15
CA GLU A 66 9.68 -17.51 -2.29
C GLU A 66 10.99 -18.18 -1.87
N ILE A 67 11.73 -17.60 -0.92
CA ILE A 67 12.94 -18.23 -0.34
C ILE A 67 12.58 -19.58 0.30
N SER A 68 11.50 -19.63 1.07
CA SER A 68 11.03 -20.87 1.72
C SER A 68 10.68 -21.95 0.70
N LYS A 69 10.04 -21.58 -0.42
CA LYS A 69 9.74 -22.51 -1.52
C LYS A 69 11.01 -23.03 -2.18
N MET A 70 11.99 -22.16 -2.42
CA MET A 70 13.28 -22.55 -3.01
C MET A 70 14.03 -23.54 -2.11
N LEU A 71 14.12 -23.26 -0.81
CA LEU A 71 14.75 -24.17 0.16
C LEU A 71 14.04 -25.53 0.19
N LYS A 72 12.70 -25.56 0.29
CA LYS A 72 11.94 -26.82 0.29
C LYS A 72 12.13 -27.65 -0.98
N LYS A 73 12.37 -27.02 -2.13
CA LYS A 73 12.66 -27.71 -3.40
C LYS A 73 14.10 -28.24 -3.45
N ALA A 74 15.05 -27.55 -2.82
CA ALA A 74 16.45 -27.96 -2.82
C ALA A 74 16.73 -29.15 -1.88
N PHE A 75 15.92 -29.32 -0.83
CA PHE A 75 16.02 -30.43 0.13
C PHE A 75 14.96 -31.54 -0.09
N LYS A 76 14.31 -31.54 -1.26
CA LYS A 76 13.48 -32.66 -1.75
C LYS A 76 14.20 -33.32 -2.91
#